data_AF-A0A935J6X5-F1
#
_entry.id   AF-A0A935J6X5-F1
#
_cell.length_a   1.000
_cell.length_b   1.000
_cell.length_c   1.000
_cell.angle_alpha   90.00
_cell.angle_beta   90.00
_cell.angle_gamma   90.00
#
_symmetry.space_group_name_H-M   'P 1'
#
loop_
_entity.id
_entity.type
_entity.pdbx_description
1 polymer ?
#
loop_
_entity_poly.entity_id
_entity_poly.type
_entity_poly.pdbx_seq_one_letter_code
_entity_poly.pdbx_strand_id
1 'polypeptide(L)'
;MVTDLNERPPLACDLTAIPADVREEHVITAPQLFTLAQEVQELSNGFAIRFVNEPGRFMAIARFIENERLCCPFFNFGLEVEPNSGPLWLRLTGGEGVKEILQTTLFESIEDKTALKQLIQTGGDAHLDEVVSQTPLPLLSGVLKRTSPDQAGN
;
A
#
# COMPACT_ATOMS: atom_id res chain seq x y z
N MET A 1 -23.94 -18.07 8.03
CA MET A 1 -22.55 -18.03 8.53
C MET A 1 -22.46 -16.88 9.49
N VAL A 2 -22.08 -17.16 10.73
CA VAL A 2 -21.87 -16.14 11.76
C VAL A 2 -20.51 -15.54 11.46
N THR A 3 -20.47 -14.29 11.00
CA THR A 3 -19.23 -13.51 10.97
C THR A 3 -18.90 -13.21 12.43
N ASP A 4 -17.85 -13.85 12.95
CA ASP A 4 -17.35 -13.56 14.28
C ASP A 4 -16.84 -12.11 14.27
N LEU A 5 -17.53 -11.23 15.00
CA LEU A 5 -17.24 -9.78 15.05
C LEU A 5 -15.94 -9.48 15.81
N ASN A 6 -15.18 -10.52 16.20
CA ASN A 6 -13.98 -10.43 17.03
C ASN A 6 -12.71 -10.98 16.37
N GLU A 7 -12.79 -11.48 15.12
CA GLU A 7 -11.59 -11.84 14.35
C GLU A 7 -11.05 -10.57 13.66
N ARG A 8 -9.86 -10.11 14.09
CA ARG A 8 -9.14 -9.09 13.32
C ARG A 8 -8.83 -9.68 11.95
N PRO A 9 -9.11 -8.95 10.85
CA PRO A 9 -8.79 -9.44 9.52
C PRO A 9 -7.30 -9.81 9.46
N PRO A 10 -6.94 -10.92 8.80
CA PRO A 10 -5.54 -11.29 8.65
C PRO A 10 -4.81 -10.13 8.00
N LEU A 11 -3.64 -9.79 8.53
CA LEU A 11 -2.80 -8.75 7.94
C LEU A 11 -2.01 -9.34 6.76
N ALA A 12 -2.74 -9.77 5.73
CA ALA A 12 -2.22 -10.37 4.51
C ALA A 12 -3.08 -9.91 3.33
N CYS A 13 -2.44 -9.73 2.18
CA CYS A 13 -3.09 -9.40 0.92
C CYS A 13 -3.75 -10.65 0.33
N ASP A 14 -5.07 -10.62 0.15
CA ASP A 14 -5.82 -11.63 -0.58
C ASP A 14 -6.14 -11.12 -1.99
N LEU A 15 -5.27 -11.42 -2.97
CA LEU A 15 -5.49 -11.02 -4.36
C LEU A 15 -6.74 -11.65 -4.96
N THR A 16 -7.25 -12.75 -4.38
CA THR A 16 -8.47 -13.39 -4.87
C THR A 16 -9.72 -12.54 -4.62
N ALA A 17 -9.65 -11.57 -3.70
CA ALA A 17 -10.72 -10.61 -3.44
C ALA A 17 -10.89 -9.57 -4.57
N ILE A 18 -9.87 -9.35 -5.39
CA ILE A 18 -9.92 -8.45 -6.56
C ILE A 18 -10.56 -9.22 -7.74
N PRO A 19 -11.37 -8.58 -8.62
CA PRO A 19 -11.87 -9.22 -9.83
C PRO A 19 -10.76 -9.77 -10.73
N ALA A 20 -10.93 -10.98 -11.25
CA ALA A 20 -9.87 -11.72 -11.93
C ALA A 20 -9.28 -10.98 -13.14
N ASP A 21 -10.09 -10.21 -13.86
CA ASP A 21 -9.72 -9.42 -15.03
C ASP A 21 -8.82 -8.21 -14.72
N VAL A 22 -8.69 -7.82 -13.44
CA VAL A 22 -7.86 -6.67 -13.04
C VAL A 22 -6.76 -7.02 -12.03
N ARG A 23 -6.66 -8.27 -11.55
CA ARG A 23 -5.65 -8.72 -10.57
C ARG A 23 -4.22 -8.52 -11.05
N GLU A 24 -3.91 -9.02 -12.23
CA GLU A 24 -2.56 -8.94 -12.79
C GLU A 24 -2.12 -7.48 -12.97
N GLU A 25 -3.02 -6.66 -13.53
CA GLU A 25 -2.76 -5.23 -13.69
C GLU A 25 -2.54 -4.54 -12.33
N HIS A 26 -3.31 -4.92 -11.30
CA HIS A 26 -3.10 -4.40 -9.94
C HIS A 26 -1.72 -4.76 -9.40
N VAL A 27 -1.31 -6.03 -9.50
CA VAL A 27 0.02 -6.50 -9.06
C VAL A 27 1.12 -5.71 -9.73
N ILE A 28 0.99 -5.41 -11.02
CA ILE A 28 2.00 -4.67 -11.79
C ILE A 28 2.00 -3.17 -11.45
N THR A 29 0.83 -2.54 -11.41
CA THR A 29 0.71 -1.07 -11.37
C THR A 29 0.79 -0.49 -9.96
N ALA A 30 0.39 -1.24 -8.93
CA ALA A 30 0.46 -0.76 -7.54
C ALA A 30 1.91 -0.45 -7.11
N PRO A 31 2.91 -1.32 -7.29
CA PRO A 31 4.31 -1.00 -7.01
C PRO A 31 4.84 0.17 -7.83
N GLN A 32 4.47 0.26 -9.11
CA GLN A 32 4.90 1.35 -10.00
C GLN A 32 4.44 2.72 -9.48
N LEU A 33 3.21 2.81 -8.95
CA LEU A 33 2.70 4.05 -8.35
C LEU A 33 3.63 4.59 -7.27
N PHE A 34 4.11 3.71 -6.37
CA PHE A 34 5.00 4.10 -5.29
C PHE A 34 6.39 4.51 -5.76
N THR A 35 6.89 4.01 -6.90
CA THR A 35 8.16 4.50 -7.48
C THR A 35 8.13 5.99 -7.82
N LEU A 36 6.93 6.55 -7.98
CA LEU A 36 6.70 7.95 -8.31
C LEU A 36 6.50 8.84 -7.07
N ALA A 37 6.68 8.28 -5.85
CA ALA A 37 6.63 9.02 -4.60
C ALA A 37 7.72 10.09 -4.55
N GLN A 38 7.34 11.30 -4.14
CA GLN A 38 8.26 12.43 -3.98
C GLN A 38 8.75 12.58 -2.55
N GLU A 39 7.95 12.08 -1.60
CA GLU A 39 8.19 12.19 -0.18
C GLU A 39 7.33 11.17 0.54
N VAL A 40 7.86 10.62 1.62
CA VAL A 40 7.08 9.81 2.57
C VAL A 40 7.26 10.37 3.96
N GLN A 41 6.16 10.57 4.67
CA GLN A 41 6.13 10.97 6.07
C GLN A 41 5.68 9.80 6.91
N GLU A 42 6.42 9.52 7.98
CA GLU A 42 6.05 8.53 8.96
C GLU A 42 4.94 9.08 9.88
N LEU A 43 3.90 8.27 10.11
CA LEU A 43 2.82 8.55 11.05
C LEU A 43 2.88 7.57 12.23
N SER A 44 2.12 7.83 13.29
CA SER A 44 2.07 6.93 14.45
C SER A 44 1.52 5.54 14.10
N ASN A 45 0.60 5.45 13.13
CA ASN A 45 -0.09 4.23 12.74
C ASN A 45 -0.01 3.92 11.22
N GLY A 46 1.01 4.43 10.54
CA GLY A 46 1.19 4.22 9.10
C GLY A 46 2.10 5.26 8.45
N PHE A 47 1.81 5.60 7.19
CA PHE A 47 2.61 6.52 6.38
C PHE A 47 1.74 7.45 5.53
N ALA A 48 2.25 8.64 5.21
CA ALA A 48 1.70 9.54 4.20
C ALA A 48 2.68 9.67 3.03
N ILE A 49 2.23 9.41 1.82
CA ILE A 49 3.04 9.45 0.60
C ILE A 49 2.59 10.63 -0.26
N ARG A 50 3.55 11.48 -0.63
CA ARG A 50 3.32 12.64 -1.49
C ARG A 50 3.60 12.30 -2.95
N PHE A 51 2.70 12.72 -3.84
CA PHE A 51 2.85 12.61 -5.28
C PHE A 51 2.69 13.97 -5.95
N VAL A 52 3.31 14.13 -7.12
CA VAL A 52 3.01 15.25 -8.02
C VAL A 52 1.58 15.10 -8.55
N ASN A 53 0.81 16.18 -8.56
CA ASN A 53 -0.54 16.20 -9.11
C ASN A 53 -0.51 16.43 -10.63
N GLU A 54 -0.09 15.39 -11.36
CA GLU A 54 -0.07 15.38 -12.82
C GLU A 54 -1.26 14.60 -13.39
N PRO A 55 -1.64 14.81 -14.66
CA PRO A 55 -2.76 14.11 -15.29
C PRO A 55 -2.68 12.59 -15.11
N GLY A 56 -3.77 11.97 -14.68
CA GLY A 56 -3.86 10.54 -14.43
C GLY A 56 -3.39 10.08 -13.04
N ARG A 57 -2.60 10.88 -12.30
CA ARG A 57 -2.08 10.45 -10.98
C ARG A 57 -3.19 10.20 -9.96
N PHE A 58 -4.18 11.09 -9.91
CA PHE A 58 -5.33 10.92 -9.02
C PHE A 58 -6.07 9.61 -9.30
N MET A 59 -6.30 9.28 -10.58
CA MET A 59 -7.01 8.07 -10.97
C MET A 59 -6.20 6.81 -10.67
N ALA A 60 -4.87 6.85 -10.84
CA ALA A 60 -3.99 5.75 -10.45
C ALA A 60 -4.06 5.48 -8.93
N ILE A 61 -4.04 6.54 -8.11
CA ILE A 61 -4.19 6.40 -6.65
C ILE A 61 -5.58 5.88 -6.29
N ALA A 62 -6.65 6.41 -6.91
CA ALA A 62 -8.02 5.98 -6.64
C ALA A 62 -8.21 4.49 -6.98
N ARG A 63 -7.65 4.03 -8.10
CA ARG A 63 -7.70 2.62 -8.51
C ARG A 63 -6.93 1.71 -7.55
N PHE A 64 -5.75 2.13 -7.11
CA PHE A 64 -5.01 1.44 -6.05
C PHE A 64 -5.89 1.28 -4.80
N ILE A 65 -6.52 2.35 -4.31
CA ILE A 65 -7.40 2.31 -3.13
C ILE A 65 -8.63 1.39 -3.38
N GLU A 66 -9.17 1.37 -4.60
CA GLU A 66 -10.31 0.52 -4.97
C GLU A 66 -10.01 -0.97 -4.90
N ASN A 67 -8.80 -1.37 -5.33
CA ASN A 67 -8.38 -2.77 -5.25
C ASN A 67 -7.88 -3.15 -3.85
N GLU A 68 -7.08 -2.29 -3.21
CA GLU A 68 -6.50 -2.58 -1.90
C GLU A 68 -7.54 -2.71 -0.80
N ARG A 69 -8.66 -1.98 -0.85
CA ARG A 69 -9.75 -2.20 0.12
C ARG A 69 -10.37 -3.60 0.02
N LEU A 70 -10.21 -4.28 -1.12
CA LEU A 70 -10.69 -5.65 -1.33
C LEU A 70 -9.66 -6.65 -0.79
N CYS A 71 -8.41 -6.56 -1.25
CA CYS A 71 -7.37 -7.53 -0.89
C CYS A 71 -6.73 -7.27 0.49
N CYS A 72 -6.73 -6.02 0.97
CA CYS A 72 -6.11 -5.59 2.23
C CYS A 72 -7.13 -4.78 3.07
N PRO A 73 -8.22 -5.41 3.56
CA PRO A 73 -9.33 -4.71 4.24
C PRO A 73 -8.95 -4.12 5.61
N PHE A 74 -7.73 -4.34 6.09
CA PHE A 74 -7.18 -3.77 7.32
C PHE A 74 -6.61 -2.36 7.15
N PHE A 75 -6.46 -1.87 5.91
CA PHE A 75 -6.00 -0.51 5.65
C PHE A 75 -7.11 0.52 5.81
N ASN A 76 -6.74 1.66 6.40
CA ASN A 76 -7.47 2.92 6.36
C ASN A 76 -6.77 3.86 5.37
N PHE A 77 -7.54 4.38 4.41
CA PHE A 77 -7.06 5.26 3.36
C PHE A 77 -7.49 6.70 3.61
N GLY A 78 -6.57 7.63 3.38
CA GLY A 78 -6.87 9.05 3.18
C GLY A 78 -6.30 9.51 1.86
N LEU A 79 -7.09 10.21 1.05
CA LEU A 79 -6.60 10.88 -0.15
C LEU A 79 -6.90 12.37 -0.03
N GLU A 80 -5.85 13.18 -0.03
CA GLU A 80 -5.94 14.63 0.03
C GLU A 80 -5.40 15.22 -1.27
N VAL A 81 -6.15 16.19 -1.80
CA VAL A 81 -5.83 16.94 -3.01
C VAL A 81 -5.64 18.38 -2.58
N GLU A 82 -4.39 18.86 -2.58
CA GLU A 82 -4.12 20.22 -2.15
C GLU A 82 -4.60 21.26 -3.18
N PRO A 83 -5.00 22.47 -2.74
CA PRO A 83 -5.48 23.52 -3.62
C PRO A 83 -4.38 24.02 -4.58
N ASN A 84 -4.78 24.80 -5.59
CA ASN A 84 -3.87 25.48 -6.52
C ASN A 84 -2.91 24.54 -7.27
N SER A 85 -3.42 23.38 -7.72
CA SER A 85 -2.59 22.33 -8.35
C SER A 85 -1.46 21.83 -7.44
N GLY A 86 -1.67 21.91 -6.12
CA GLY A 86 -0.79 21.33 -5.12
C GLY A 86 -0.72 19.80 -5.20
N PRO A 87 0.18 19.18 -4.42
CA PRO A 87 0.43 17.75 -4.45
C PRO A 87 -0.79 16.92 -4.03
N LEU A 88 -0.69 15.61 -4.32
CA LEU A 88 -1.60 14.61 -3.79
C LEU A 88 -0.93 13.92 -2.60
N TRP A 89 -1.69 13.69 -1.53
CA TRP A 89 -1.24 12.89 -0.39
C TRP A 89 -2.10 11.66 -0.22
N LEU A 90 -1.45 10.50 -0.27
CA LEU A 90 -2.04 9.21 0.07
C LEU A 90 -1.60 8.83 1.49
N ARG A 91 -2.54 8.76 2.43
CA ARG A 91 -2.32 8.19 3.76
C ARG A 91 -2.72 6.73 3.76
N LEU A 92 -1.81 5.87 4.20
CA LEU A 92 -2.02 4.45 4.44
C LEU A 92 -1.78 4.19 5.92
N THR A 93 -2.84 3.87 6.64
CA THR A 93 -2.80 3.65 8.09
C THR A 93 -3.63 2.43 8.47
N GLY A 94 -3.64 2.04 9.73
CA GLY A 94 -4.53 0.97 10.19
C GLY A 94 -4.42 0.71 11.69
N GLY A 95 -4.92 -0.45 12.10
CA GLY A 95 -4.81 -0.93 13.47
C GLY A 95 -3.41 -1.47 13.81
N GLU A 96 -3.32 -2.15 14.94
CA GLU A 96 -2.10 -2.81 15.41
C GLU A 96 -1.51 -3.74 14.33
N GLY A 97 -0.19 -3.65 14.07
CA GLY A 97 0.52 -4.46 13.08
C GLY A 97 0.55 -3.89 11.65
N VAL A 98 -0.31 -2.91 11.33
CA VAL A 98 -0.41 -2.37 9.96
C VAL A 98 0.81 -1.53 9.59
N LYS A 99 1.34 -0.75 10.53
CA LYS A 99 2.52 0.08 10.28
C LYS A 99 3.75 -0.77 9.99
N GLU A 100 3.92 -1.86 10.72
CA GLU A 100 5.01 -2.82 10.57
C GLU A 100 4.96 -3.48 9.18
N ILE A 101 3.78 -3.88 8.73
CA ILE A 101 3.59 -4.45 7.38
C ILE A 101 3.85 -3.44 6.28
N LEU A 102 3.36 -2.19 6.45
CA LEU A 102 3.69 -1.12 5.51
C LEU A 102 5.20 -0.85 5.49
N GLN A 103 5.87 -0.93 6.64
CA GLN A 103 7.31 -0.74 6.73
C GLN A 103 8.07 -1.81 5.92
N THR A 104 7.71 -3.07 6.10
CA THR A 104 8.30 -4.19 5.35
C THR A 104 7.99 -4.09 3.86
N THR A 105 6.74 -3.81 3.48
CA THR A 105 6.32 -3.83 2.06
C THR A 105 6.74 -2.60 1.25
N LEU A 106 6.94 -1.44 1.89
CA LEU A 106 7.27 -0.18 1.19
C LEU A 106 8.73 0.27 1.32
N PHE A 107 9.48 -0.21 2.32
CA PHE A 107 10.82 0.34 2.62
C PHE A 107 11.93 -0.70 2.71
N GLU A 108 11.62 -1.95 3.03
CA GLU A 108 12.64 -2.97 3.16
C GLU A 108 13.00 -3.49 1.76
N SER A 109 14.28 -3.40 1.39
CA SER A 109 14.85 -4.29 0.38
C SER A 109 14.84 -5.68 1.00
N ILE A 110 13.73 -6.39 0.84
CA ILE A 110 13.54 -7.69 1.49
C ILE A 110 14.57 -8.66 0.89
N GLU A 111 15.67 -8.89 1.60
CA GLU A 111 16.64 -9.94 1.29
C GLU A 111 15.98 -11.33 1.45
N ASP A 112 14.97 -11.43 2.31
CA ASP A 112 14.23 -12.66 2.58
C ASP A 112 12.84 -12.67 1.90
N LYS A 113 12.82 -12.92 0.58
CA LYS A 113 11.59 -13.06 -0.24
C LYS A 113 10.58 -14.09 0.33
N THR A 114 10.99 -14.91 1.30
CA THR A 114 10.16 -15.91 1.96
C THR A 114 9.10 -15.28 2.87
N ALA A 115 9.39 -14.13 3.49
CA ALA A 115 8.42 -13.42 4.33
C ALA A 115 7.28 -12.81 3.50
N LEU A 116 7.58 -12.30 2.30
CA LEU A 116 6.57 -11.78 1.36
C LEU A 116 5.61 -12.85 0.84
N LYS A 117 6.13 -14.05 0.58
CA LYS A 117 5.31 -15.18 0.10
C LYS A 117 4.23 -15.60 1.10
N GLN A 118 4.39 -15.25 2.38
CA GLN A 118 3.36 -15.51 3.41
C GLN A 118 2.35 -14.37 3.54
N LEU A 119 2.62 -13.21 2.92
CA LEU A 119 1.79 -12.00 3.01
C LEU A 119 0.88 -11.80 1.79
N ILE A 120 1.06 -12.56 0.71
CA ILE A 120 0.23 -12.45 -0.51
C ILE A 120 -0.38 -13.81 -0.83
N GLN A 121 -1.70 -13.87 -0.91
CA GLN A 121 -2.47 -15.03 -1.30
C GLN A 121 -2.95 -14.86 -2.74
N THR A 122 -2.60 -15.80 -3.62
CA THR A 122 -2.97 -15.83 -5.05
C THR A 122 -4.09 -16.83 -5.34
N GLY A 123 -4.51 -17.63 -4.35
CA GLY A 123 -5.51 -18.68 -4.52
C GLY A 123 -5.03 -19.90 -5.31
N GLY A 124 -3.71 -20.07 -5.50
CA GLY A 124 -3.14 -21.17 -6.29
C GLY A 124 -3.11 -20.91 -7.80
N ASP A 125 -3.28 -19.66 -8.23
CA ASP A 125 -3.08 -19.24 -9.61
C ASP A 125 -1.59 -19.15 -9.93
N ALA A 126 -1.07 -20.12 -10.69
CA ALA A 126 0.34 -20.23 -11.01
C ALA A 126 0.86 -19.07 -11.87
N HIS A 127 0.01 -18.46 -12.71
CA HIS A 127 0.39 -17.29 -13.50
C HIS A 127 0.51 -16.07 -12.58
N LEU A 128 -0.46 -15.87 -11.70
CA LEU A 128 -0.41 -14.78 -10.73
C LEU A 128 0.77 -14.93 -9.74
N ASP A 129 1.10 -16.15 -9.33
CA ASP A 129 2.31 -16.46 -8.54
C ASP A 129 3.59 -16.02 -9.25
N GLU A 130 3.68 -16.28 -10.56
CA GLU A 130 4.81 -15.87 -11.38
C GLU A 130 4.89 -14.34 -11.48
N VAL A 131 3.77 -13.67 -11.76
CA VAL A 131 3.70 -12.20 -11.85
C VAL A 131 4.11 -11.55 -10.53
N VAL A 132 3.60 -12.02 -9.39
CA VAL A 132 3.99 -11.52 -8.06
C VAL A 132 5.48 -11.74 -7.81
N SER A 133 6.04 -12.89 -8.20
CA SER A 133 7.47 -13.18 -8.02
C SER A 133 8.39 -12.32 -8.89
N GLN A 134 7.91 -11.87 -10.05
CA GLN A 134 8.68 -11.05 -10.99
C GLN A 134 8.54 -9.55 -10.72
N THR A 135 7.47 -9.13 -10.04
CA THR A 135 7.21 -7.71 -9.78
C THR A 135 8.08 -7.20 -8.63
N PRO A 136 8.89 -6.15 -8.83
CA PRO A 136 9.70 -5.58 -7.77
C PRO A 136 8.83 -4.83 -6.77
N LEU A 137 9.16 -4.94 -5.48
CA LEU A 137 8.57 -4.07 -4.47
C LEU A 137 9.07 -2.63 -4.61
N PRO A 138 8.23 -1.64 -4.27
CA PRO A 138 8.70 -0.27 -4.21
C PRO A 138 9.69 -0.12 -3.05
N LEU A 139 10.77 0.61 -3.29
CA LEU A 139 11.75 0.97 -2.26
C LEU A 139 11.69 2.47 -2.01
N LEU A 140 10.97 2.86 -0.97
CA LEU A 140 10.74 4.27 -0.62
C LEU A 140 11.80 4.84 0.34
N SER A 141 12.83 4.07 0.68
CA SER A 141 13.87 4.46 1.63
C SER A 141 14.60 5.76 1.26
N GLY A 142 14.73 6.07 -0.04
CA GLY A 142 15.36 7.30 -0.53
C GLY A 142 14.53 8.58 -0.40
N VAL A 143 13.22 8.47 -0.12
CA VAL A 143 12.28 9.61 -0.06
C VAL A 143 11.61 9.78 1.31
N LEU A 144 12.02 8.99 2.30
CA LEU A 144 11.50 9.06 3.67
C LEU A 144 12.00 10.32 4.39
N LYS A 145 11.07 11.21 4.75
CA LYS A 145 11.31 12.26 5.74
C LYS A 145 10.87 11.75 7.12
N ARG A 146 11.85 11.59 8.01
CA ARG A 146 11.57 11.36 9.43
C ARG A 146 11.20 12.70 10.05
N THR A 147 9.93 12.89 10.37
CA THR A 147 9.50 14.00 11.23
C THR A 147 9.86 13.65 12.67
N SER A 148 10.69 14.48 13.32
CA SER A 148 10.94 14.40 14.76
C SER A 148 9.61 14.60 15.51
N PRO A 149 9.33 13.94 16.65
CA PRO A 149 8.06 14.03 17.37
C PRO A 149 7.67 15.41 17.95
N ASP A 150 8.39 16.49 17.61
CA ASP A 150 8.36 17.77 18.33
C ASP A 150 7.54 18.89 17.68
N GLN A 151 6.60 18.56 16.78
CA GLN A 151 5.66 19.57 16.24
C GLN A 151 4.19 19.12 16.31
N ALA A 152 3.78 18.64 17.49
CA ALA A 152 2.39 18.71 17.93
C ALA A 152 2.32 19.72 19.08
N GLY A 153 2.33 21.01 18.73
CA GLY A 153 2.29 22.09 19.71
C GLY A 153 2.24 23.47 19.08
N ASN A 154 1.04 23.88 18.66
CA ASN A 154 0.49 25.22 18.92
C ASN A 154 -1.02 25.22 18.69
#